data_AF-A0A962EVK9-F1
#
_entry.id   AF-A0A962EVK9-F1
#
_cell.length_a   1.000
_cell.length_b   1.000
_cell.length_c   1.000
_cell.angle_alpha   90.00
_cell.angle_beta   90.00
_cell.angle_gamma   90.00
#
_symmetry.space_group_name_H-M   'P 1'
#
loop_
_entity.id
_entity.type
_entity.pdbx_description
1 polymer ?
#
loop_
_entity_poly.entity_id
_entity_poly.type
_entity_poly.pdbx_seq_one_letter_code
_entity_poly.pdbx_strand_id
1 'polypeptide(L)'
;MMRIVVVVLAGLAGAKIWTQHAIHQTAMEDALIAAYRAKAVEACRHVAIPQIPAAPNAAARRVLADAWAHAGSPRVEIGDETVAVSIWQVDDAAWDLRFRHAYVVLEAGAPQPIARCSYDVKLGRAHVTGI
;
A
#
# COMPACT_ATOMS: atom_id res chain seq x y z
N MET A 1 12.58 -45.55 -13.51
CA MET A 1 12.05 -45.38 -12.14
C MET A 1 12.67 -44.20 -11.40
N MET A 2 14.00 -44.09 -11.27
CA MET A 2 14.64 -43.01 -10.50
C MET A 2 14.30 -41.59 -10.97
N ARG A 3 14.16 -41.37 -12.29
CA ARG A 3 13.74 -40.08 -12.87
C ARG A 3 12.34 -39.63 -12.42
N ILE A 4 11.40 -40.57 -12.25
CA ILE A 4 10.03 -40.24 -11.83
C ILE A 4 10.03 -39.80 -10.36
N VAL A 5 10.80 -40.49 -9.51
CA VAL A 5 10.97 -40.14 -8.09
C VAL A 5 11.58 -38.74 -7.94
N VAL A 6 12.59 -38.40 -8.75
CA VAL A 6 13.20 -37.07 -8.76
C VAL A 6 12.21 -35.98 -9.18
N VAL A 7 11.40 -36.22 -10.21
CA VAL A 7 10.37 -35.26 -10.67
C VAL A 7 9.30 -35.04 -9.59
N VAL A 8 8.84 -36.11 -8.94
CA VAL A 8 7.85 -36.00 -7.86
C VAL A 8 8.41 -35.24 -6.65
N LEU A 9 9.66 -35.53 -6.25
CA LEU A 9 10.34 -34.83 -5.16
C LEU A 9 10.54 -33.34 -5.48
N ALA A 10 10.97 -33.02 -6.70
CA ALA A 10 11.13 -31.64 -7.14
C ALA A 10 9.80 -30.88 -7.15
N GLY A 11 8.72 -31.53 -7.60
CA GLY A 11 7.37 -30.97 -7.56
C GLY A 11 6.89 -30.69 -6.13
N LEU A 12 7.07 -31.64 -5.21
CA LEU A 12 6.70 -31.45 -3.80
C LEU A 12 7.51 -30.33 -3.14
N ALA A 13 8.81 -30.24 -3.43
CA ALA A 13 9.67 -29.18 -2.90
C ALA A 13 9.23 -27.80 -3.42
N GLY A 14 8.94 -27.68 -4.72
CA GLY A 14 8.41 -26.46 -5.32
C GLY A 14 7.07 -26.03 -4.70
N ALA A 15 6.14 -26.98 -4.55
CA ALA A 15 4.85 -26.73 -3.92
C ALA A 15 4.99 -26.26 -2.46
N LYS A 16 5.92 -26.86 -1.70
CA LYS A 16 6.19 -26.45 -0.31
C LYS A 16 6.75 -25.02 -0.23
N ILE A 17 7.72 -24.68 -1.08
CA ILE A 17 8.31 -23.34 -1.10
C ILE A 17 7.25 -22.30 -1.46
N TRP A 18 6.40 -22.61 -2.45
CA TRP A 18 5.34 -21.70 -2.87
C TRP A 18 4.32 -21.43 -1.75
N THR A 19 3.88 -22.47 -1.05
CA THR A 19 2.93 -22.33 0.08
C THR A 19 3.55 -21.56 1.25
N GLN A 20 4.82 -21.81 1.56
CA GLN A 20 5.54 -21.04 2.58
C GLN A 20 5.63 -19.56 2.19
N HIS A 21 6.02 -19.27 0.95
CA HIS A 21 6.15 -17.89 0.47
C HIS A 21 4.83 -17.13 0.52
N ALA A 22 3.73 -17.76 0.07
CA ALA A 22 2.40 -17.15 0.09
C ALA A 22 1.91 -16.81 1.51
N ILE A 23 2.12 -17.70 2.48
CA ILE A 23 1.71 -17.47 3.88
C ILE A 23 2.56 -16.39 4.54
N HIS A 24 3.86 -16.33 4.22
CA HIS A 24 4.74 -15.30 4.76
C HIS A 24 4.39 -13.91 4.24
N GLN A 25 3.94 -13.79 3.00
CA GLN A 25 3.58 -12.50 2.42
C GLN A 25 2.35 -11.89 3.09
N THR A 26 1.29 -12.67 3.29
CA THR A 26 0.07 -12.18 3.96
C THR A 26 0.33 -11.83 5.43
N ALA A 27 1.12 -12.63 6.13
CA ALA A 27 1.51 -12.34 7.51
C ALA A 27 2.32 -11.03 7.65
N MET A 28 3.15 -10.71 6.65
CA MET A 28 3.92 -9.46 6.63
C MET A 28 3.02 -8.25 6.37
N GLU A 29 2.05 -8.37 5.46
CA GLU A 29 1.08 -7.30 5.19
C GLU A 29 0.27 -6.96 6.45
N ASP A 30 -0.26 -7.98 7.14
CA ASP A 30 -1.02 -7.78 8.38
C ASP A 30 -0.16 -7.13 9.48
N ALA A 31 1.11 -7.55 9.60
CA ALA A 31 2.04 -6.96 10.57
C ALA A 31 2.36 -5.50 10.23
N LEU A 32 2.58 -5.17 8.96
CA LEU A 32 2.81 -3.80 8.50
C LEU A 32 1.59 -2.92 8.74
N ILE A 33 0.40 -3.40 8.41
CA ILE A 33 -0.85 -2.69 8.66
C ILE A 33 -1.02 -2.46 10.16
N ALA A 34 -0.87 -3.50 10.99
CA ALA A 34 -1.03 -3.38 12.44
C ALA A 34 -0.04 -2.37 13.04
N ALA A 35 1.20 -2.33 12.55
CA ALA A 35 2.22 -1.41 13.04
C ALA A 35 2.05 0.04 12.55
N TYR A 36 1.62 0.23 11.30
CA TYR A 36 1.65 1.54 10.65
C TYR A 36 0.29 2.18 10.42
N ARG A 37 -0.83 1.47 10.60
CA ARG A 37 -2.18 2.02 10.38
C ARG A 37 -2.42 3.31 11.15
N ALA A 38 -2.08 3.35 12.45
CA ALA A 38 -2.28 4.55 13.27
C ALA A 38 -1.45 5.74 12.76
N LYS A 39 -0.19 5.50 12.36
CA LYS A 39 0.69 6.53 11.78
C LYS A 39 0.18 7.01 10.42
N ALA A 40 -0.33 6.09 9.60
CA ALA A 40 -0.92 6.40 8.32
C ALA A 40 -2.15 7.30 8.49
N VAL A 41 -3.09 6.95 9.38
CA VAL A 41 -4.28 7.77 9.67
C VAL A 41 -3.88 9.18 10.11
N GLU A 42 -2.91 9.28 11.01
CA GLU A 42 -2.44 10.58 11.51
C GLU A 42 -1.78 11.41 10.41
N ALA A 43 -0.93 10.80 9.60
CA ALA A 43 -0.32 11.46 8.46
C ALA A 43 -1.39 11.92 7.43
N CYS A 44 -2.37 11.08 7.11
CA CYS A 44 -3.45 11.42 6.16
C CYS A 44 -4.34 12.56 6.66
N ARG A 45 -4.54 12.69 7.99
CA ARG A 45 -5.27 13.81 8.60
C ARG A 45 -4.53 15.14 8.50
N HIS A 46 -3.20 15.09 8.57
CA HIS A 46 -2.35 16.28 8.57
C HIS A 46 -1.90 16.75 7.18
N VAL A 47 -2.00 15.91 6.15
CA VAL A 47 -1.74 16.33 4.78
C VAL A 47 -2.75 17.42 4.43
N ALA A 48 -2.24 18.65 4.24
CA ALA A 48 -3.03 19.75 3.73
C ALA A 48 -3.63 19.31 2.39
N ILE A 49 -4.96 19.20 2.33
CA ILE A 49 -5.76 18.79 1.16
C ILE A 49 -5.88 20.01 0.23
N PRO A 50 -5.05 20.20 -0.80
CA PRO A 50 -5.14 21.40 -1.61
C PRO A 50 -6.03 21.18 -2.84
N GLN A 51 -6.43 19.95 -3.15
CA GLN A 51 -7.07 19.65 -4.44
C GLN A 51 -7.76 18.28 -4.52
N ILE A 52 -8.59 17.96 -3.51
CA ILE A 52 -9.59 16.89 -3.67
C ILE A 52 -10.90 17.56 -4.09
N PRO A 53 -11.44 17.31 -5.29
CA PRO A 53 -12.70 17.90 -5.77
C PRO A 53 -13.87 17.66 -4.81
N ALA A 54 -13.86 16.52 -4.10
CA ALA A 54 -14.88 16.13 -3.14
C ALA A 54 -14.80 16.89 -1.79
N ALA A 55 -13.71 17.63 -1.51
CA ALA A 55 -13.54 18.41 -0.28
C ALA A 55 -13.26 19.90 -0.55
N PRO A 56 -14.17 20.64 -1.22
CA PRO A 56 -13.93 21.99 -1.72
C PRO A 56 -13.89 23.08 -0.63
N ASN A 57 -14.45 22.81 0.55
CA ASN A 57 -14.56 23.79 1.64
C ASN A 57 -14.01 23.24 2.97
N ALA A 58 -13.85 24.12 3.96
CA ALA A 58 -13.29 23.75 5.27
C ALA A 58 -14.13 22.70 6.02
N ALA A 59 -15.46 22.70 5.86
CA ALA A 59 -16.33 21.72 6.50
C ALA A 59 -16.14 20.32 5.88
N ALA A 60 -16.13 20.23 4.55
CA ALA A 60 -15.88 18.98 3.83
C ALA A 60 -14.48 18.41 4.12
N ARG A 61 -13.47 19.27 4.30
CA ARG A 61 -12.14 18.84 4.74
C ARG A 61 -12.12 18.24 6.15
N ARG A 62 -12.93 18.76 7.08
CA ARG A 62 -13.08 18.17 8.42
C ARG A 62 -13.78 16.81 8.35
N VAL A 63 -14.85 16.70 7.56
CA VAL A 63 -15.54 15.43 7.33
C VAL A 63 -14.60 14.38 6.74
N LEU A 64 -13.75 14.78 5.78
CA LEU A 64 -12.75 13.89 5.20
C LEU A 64 -11.66 13.50 6.23
N ALA A 65 -11.22 14.43 7.08
CA ALA A 65 -10.27 14.16 8.16
C ALA A 65 -10.81 13.11 9.16
N ASP A 66 -12.11 13.18 9.47
CA ASP A 66 -12.80 12.20 10.32
C ASP A 66 -13.01 10.86 9.58
N ALA A 67 -13.23 10.90 8.27
CA ALA A 67 -13.38 9.71 7.44
C ALA A 67 -12.11 8.85 7.40
N TRP A 68 -10.91 9.43 7.53
CA TRP A 68 -9.67 8.64 7.66
C TRP A 68 -9.64 7.76 8.91
N ALA A 69 -10.32 8.16 9.99
CA ALA A 69 -10.43 7.35 11.21
C ALA A 69 -11.23 6.07 10.97
N HIS A 70 -12.18 6.15 10.04
CA HIS A 70 -13.09 5.08 9.64
C HIS A 70 -12.82 4.62 8.21
N ALA A 71 -11.57 4.79 7.76
CA ALA A 71 -11.16 4.36 6.43
C ALA A 71 -11.46 2.87 6.24
N GLY A 72 -11.71 2.48 4.99
CA GLY A 72 -11.95 1.10 4.59
C GLY A 72 -10.80 0.15 4.94
N SER A 73 -10.86 -1.09 4.46
CA SER A 73 -9.81 -2.08 4.72
C SER A 73 -8.44 -1.55 4.22
N PRO A 74 -7.48 -1.29 5.13
CA PRO A 74 -6.15 -0.84 4.74
C PRO A 74 -5.47 -1.93 3.90
N ARG A 75 -4.69 -1.52 2.92
CA ARG A 75 -3.91 -2.42 2.06
C ARG A 75 -2.45 -2.00 2.04
N VAL A 76 -1.56 -2.96 1.77
CA VAL A 76 -0.15 -2.66 1.54
C VAL A 76 0.12 -2.79 0.04
N GLU A 77 0.79 -1.80 -0.51
CA GLU A 77 1.24 -1.79 -1.90
C GLU A 77 2.74 -1.54 -1.97
N ILE A 78 3.40 -2.11 -2.97
CA ILE A 78 4.83 -1.91 -3.21
C ILE A 78 4.99 -1.05 -4.46
N GLY A 79 5.66 0.09 -4.27
CA GLY A 79 5.85 1.10 -5.29
C GLY A 79 4.64 2.02 -5.47
N ASP A 80 4.89 3.20 -6.03
CA ASP A 80 3.86 4.18 -6.39
C ASP A 80 3.78 4.34 -7.91
N GLU A 81 2.69 3.85 -8.52
CA GLU A 81 2.48 3.91 -9.97
C GLU A 81 2.34 5.33 -10.53
N THR A 82 2.06 6.32 -9.69
CA THR A 82 1.95 7.73 -10.09
C THR A 82 3.32 8.38 -10.33
N VAL A 83 4.40 7.76 -9.86
CA VAL A 83 5.77 8.20 -10.11
C VAL A 83 6.18 7.83 -11.53
N ALA A 84 6.44 8.84 -12.37
CA ALA A 84 6.75 8.66 -13.79
C ALA A 84 8.22 8.24 -14.04
N VAL A 85 8.62 7.08 -13.52
CA VAL A 85 9.96 6.49 -13.71
C VAL A 85 9.83 5.11 -14.36
N SER A 86 10.65 4.86 -15.37
CA SER A 86 10.70 3.58 -16.07
C SER A 86 11.64 2.57 -15.38
N ILE A 87 11.39 1.28 -15.56
CA ILE A 87 12.16 0.22 -14.88
C ILE A 87 13.67 0.23 -15.18
N TRP A 88 14.08 0.71 -16.35
CA TRP A 88 15.49 0.84 -16.78
C TRP A 88 16.20 2.08 -16.24
N GLN A 89 15.49 3.05 -15.67
CA GLN A 89 16.09 4.28 -15.11
C GLN A 89 16.58 4.04 -13.67
N VAL A 90 17.40 3.00 -13.46
CA VAL A 90 17.81 2.54 -12.12
C VAL A 90 18.61 3.57 -11.31
N ASP A 91 19.22 4.55 -11.98
CA ASP A 91 19.97 5.64 -11.34
C ASP A 91 19.08 6.84 -10.97
N ASP A 92 17.78 6.81 -11.30
CA ASP A 92 16.84 7.87 -10.93
C ASP A 92 16.55 7.83 -9.42
N ALA A 93 16.63 8.99 -8.76
CA ALA A 93 16.41 9.11 -7.32
C ALA A 93 15.00 8.66 -6.88
N ALA A 94 14.01 8.70 -7.78
CA ALA A 94 12.65 8.26 -7.52
C ALA A 94 12.38 6.80 -7.95
N TRP A 95 13.37 6.06 -8.46
CA TRP A 95 13.22 4.66 -8.84
C TRP A 95 12.77 3.79 -7.65
N ASP A 96 13.36 4.02 -6.48
CA ASP A 96 13.00 3.34 -5.24
C ASP A 96 11.54 3.62 -4.83
N LEU A 97 11.05 4.84 -5.03
CA LEU A 97 9.65 5.21 -4.75
C LEU A 97 8.71 4.47 -5.69
N ARG A 98 9.08 4.35 -6.97
CA ARG A 98 8.25 3.71 -7.99
C ARG A 98 8.14 2.19 -7.83
N PHE A 99 9.16 1.52 -7.30
CA PHE A 99 9.25 0.05 -7.35
C PHE A 99 9.58 -0.67 -6.04
N ARG A 100 10.05 0.02 -4.98
CA ARG A 100 10.56 -0.64 -3.76
C ARG A 100 9.92 -0.19 -2.46
N HIS A 101 9.48 1.05 -2.36
CA HIS A 101 8.89 1.54 -1.12
C HIS A 101 7.56 0.83 -0.83
N ALA A 102 7.32 0.54 0.45
CA ALA A 102 6.06 -0.02 0.90
C ALA A 102 5.12 1.11 1.32
N TYR A 103 3.89 1.06 0.83
CA TYR A 103 2.85 2.04 1.08
C TYR A 103 1.68 1.38 1.81
N VAL A 104 1.22 1.99 2.91
CA VAL A 104 -0.06 1.66 3.52
C VAL A 104 -1.12 2.56 2.87
N VAL A 105 -2.04 1.94 2.14
CA VAL A 105 -3.10 2.63 1.43
C VAL A 105 -4.38 2.60 2.25
N LEU A 106 -4.94 3.78 2.48
CA LEU A 106 -6.22 4.01 3.12
C LEU A 106 -7.19 4.60 2.10
N GLU A 107 -8.44 4.19 2.15
CA GLU A 107 -9.52 4.76 1.34
C GLU A 107 -10.56 5.37 2.27
N ALA A 108 -10.85 6.66 2.06
CA ALA A 108 -11.84 7.40 2.83
C ALA A 108 -13.07 7.71 1.98
N GLY A 109 -14.23 7.64 2.64
CA GLY A 109 -15.53 7.70 2.00
C GLY A 109 -16.25 6.37 2.13
N ALA A 110 -17.43 6.39 2.73
CA ALA A 110 -18.35 5.27 2.78
C ALA A 110 -19.72 5.77 2.30
N PRO A 111 -20.48 4.99 1.52
CA PRO A 111 -20.21 3.61 1.09
C PRO A 111 -19.24 3.47 -0.10
N GLN A 112 -18.88 4.55 -0.79
CA GLN A 112 -17.90 4.57 -1.87
C GLN A 112 -16.72 5.47 -1.51
N PRO A 113 -15.47 5.06 -1.82
CA PRO A 113 -14.30 5.85 -1.50
C PRO A 113 -14.21 7.06 -2.42
N ILE A 114 -14.03 8.24 -1.83
CA ILE A 114 -13.90 9.53 -2.53
C ILE A 114 -12.47 10.08 -2.50
N ALA A 115 -11.62 9.47 -1.66
CA ALA A 115 -10.23 9.83 -1.51
C ALA A 115 -9.40 8.60 -1.16
N ARG A 116 -8.18 8.59 -1.68
CA ARG A 116 -7.14 7.61 -1.40
C ARG A 116 -5.98 8.31 -0.71
N CYS A 117 -5.43 7.69 0.32
CA CYS A 117 -4.21 8.14 0.96
C CYS A 117 -3.17 7.03 0.90
N SER A 118 -2.01 7.30 0.31
CA SER A 118 -0.84 6.40 0.31
C SER A 118 0.19 6.91 1.33
N TYR A 119 0.42 6.12 2.38
CA TYR A 119 1.43 6.41 3.41
C TYR A 119 2.71 5.60 3.16
N ASP A 120 3.80 6.29 2.82
CA ASP A 120 5.13 5.70 2.67
C ASP A 120 5.70 5.31 4.03
N VAL A 121 5.90 4.01 4.25
CA VAL A 121 6.40 3.46 5.51
C VAL A 121 7.86 3.86 5.78
N LYS A 122 8.68 4.01 4.74
CA LYS A 122 10.10 4.32 4.84
C LYS A 122 10.35 5.81 5.04
N LEU A 123 9.61 6.67 4.33
CA LEU A 123 9.76 8.12 4.43
C LEU A 123 8.85 8.77 5.48
N GLY A 124 7.84 8.05 5.98
CA GLY A 124 6.88 8.57 6.96
C GLY A 124 6.00 9.69 6.41
N ARG A 125 5.73 9.69 5.10
CA ARG A 125 4.95 10.73 4.42
C ARG A 125 3.68 10.14 3.83
N ALA A 126 2.60 10.90 3.88
CA ALA A 126 1.34 10.54 3.23
C ALA A 126 1.12 11.41 2.00
N HIS A 127 0.57 10.81 0.96
CA HIS A 127 0.06 11.50 -0.23
C HIS A 127 -1.43 11.20 -0.36
N VAL A 128 -2.25 12.23 -0.61
CA VAL A 128 -3.71 12.09 -0.69
C VAL A 128 -4.18 12.51 -2.07
N THR A 129 -4.93 11.64 -2.73
CA THR A 129 -5.53 11.85 -4.05
C THR A 129 -7.05 11.67 -3.98
N GLY A 130 -7.79 12.40 -4.83
CA GLY A 130 -9.20 12.11 -5.06
C GLY A 130 -9.36 10.88 -5.96
N ILE A 131 -10.45 10.14 -5.78
CA ILE A 131 -10.85 9.02 -6.64
C ILE A 131 -12.05 9.44 -7.48
#